data_AF-A0A9E2ABU8-F1
#
_entry.id   AF-A0A9E2ABU8-F1
#
_cell.length_a   1.000
_cell.length_b   1.000
_cell.length_c   1.000
_cell.angle_alpha   90.00
_cell.angle_beta   90.00
_cell.angle_gamma   90.00
#
_symmetry.space_group_name_H-M   'P 1'
#
loop_
_entity.id
_entity.type
_entity.pdbx_description
1 polymer ?
#
loop_
_entity_poly.entity_id
_entity_poly.type
_entity_poly.pdbx_seq_one_letter_code
_entity_poly.pdbx_strand_id
1 'polypeptide(L)'
;MLLGGRTAEELIFVDPTTGASNDIEKATNIARRMVMEWGMSDRLGPLKYATPQAEVFLGRDYTRGQDYSDDVAFAIDEEIRKLITQAHEEARQILTAHRDALDRIADALIDRETLDAAQVAEILSDVPKWEHVEIGALRIRSPLGNGQVGDGLAAASTTDPEDQRSRS
;
A
#
# COMPACT_ATOMS: atom_id res chain seq x y z
N MET A 1 -0.61 -6.15 6.44
CA MET A 1 -1.59 -5.62 7.42
C MET A 1 -1.43 -4.12 7.73
N LEU A 2 -0.25 -3.50 7.57
CA LEU A 2 -0.06 -2.10 7.99
C LEU A 2 -0.94 -1.09 7.24
N LEU A 3 -1.15 -1.24 5.94
CA LEU A 3 -1.97 -0.28 5.18
C LEU A 3 -3.49 -0.55 5.27
N GLY A 4 -3.92 -1.63 5.93
CA GLY A 4 -5.34 -1.99 6.02
C GLY A 4 -6.16 -0.95 6.79
N GLY A 5 -5.65 -0.49 7.94
CA GLY A 5 -6.32 0.54 8.75
C GLY A 5 -6.45 1.87 8.00
N ARG A 6 -5.34 2.36 7.43
CA ARG A 6 -5.34 3.59 6.61
C ARG A 6 -6.34 3.51 5.46
N THR A 7 -6.36 2.39 4.75
CA THR A 7 -7.24 2.19 3.61
C THR A 7 -8.70 2.08 4.02
N ALA A 8 -9.00 1.40 5.13
CA ALA A 8 -10.35 1.32 5.66
C ALA A 8 -10.87 2.71 6.06
N GLU A 9 -10.02 3.53 6.68
CA GLU A 9 -10.37 4.92 6.98
C GLU A 9 -10.67 5.73 5.72
N GLU A 10 -9.87 5.65 4.66
CA GLU A 10 -10.13 6.35 3.40
C GLU A 10 -11.44 5.90 2.73
N LEU A 11 -11.82 4.63 2.87
CA LEU A 11 -13.06 4.10 2.30
C LEU A 11 -14.33 4.52 3.08
N ILE A 12 -14.17 4.98 4.32
CA ILE A 12 -15.27 5.33 5.22
C ILE A 12 -15.35 6.85 5.43
N PHE A 13 -14.19 7.50 5.55
CA PHE A 13 -14.02 8.93 5.81
C PHE A 13 -13.44 9.63 4.58
N VAL A 14 -14.02 10.76 4.21
CA VAL A 14 -13.57 11.57 3.06
C VAL A 14 -12.25 12.28 3.36
N ASP A 15 -12.02 12.63 4.63
CA ASP A 15 -10.83 13.37 5.06
C ASP A 15 -9.77 12.46 5.69
N PRO A 16 -8.47 12.66 5.36
CA PRO A 16 -7.39 11.90 5.96
C PRO A 16 -7.25 12.19 7.46
N THR A 17 -7.12 11.14 8.26
CA THR A 17 -6.86 11.25 9.71
C THR A 17 -5.38 11.03 10.03
N THR A 18 -4.96 11.42 11.23
CA THR A 18 -3.59 11.16 11.73
C THR A 18 -3.44 9.78 12.40
N GLY A 19 -4.53 9.01 12.52
CA GLY A 19 -4.56 7.73 13.24
C GLY A 19 -3.62 6.67 12.67
N ALA A 20 -3.41 6.68 11.35
CA ALA A 20 -2.58 5.70 10.66
C ALA A 20 -1.09 6.07 10.52
N SER A 21 -0.61 7.14 11.17
CA SER A 21 0.78 7.61 11.02
C SER A 21 1.82 6.52 11.33
N ASN A 22 1.61 5.76 12.41
CA ASN A 22 2.50 4.67 12.83
C ASN A 22 2.55 3.53 11.80
N ASP A 23 1.43 3.23 11.15
CA ASP A 23 1.37 2.17 10.16
C ASP A 23 2.06 2.57 8.86
N ILE A 24 1.88 3.82 8.42
CA ILE A 24 2.56 4.40 7.26
C ILE A 24 4.08 4.37 7.48
N GLU A 25 4.54 4.80 8.66
CA GLU A 25 5.96 4.79 9.00
C GLU A 25 6.53 3.37 8.95
N LYS A 26 5.87 2.40 9.60
CA LYS A 26 6.31 1.00 9.59
C LYS A 26 6.29 0.39 8.19
N ALA A 27 5.26 0.66 7.40
CA ALA A 27 5.15 0.15 6.03
C ALA A 27 6.28 0.70 5.16
N THR A 28 6.53 2.00 5.25
CA THR A 28 7.61 2.69 4.53
C THR A 28 8.98 2.14 4.92
N ASN A 29 9.21 1.91 6.22
CA ASN A 29 10.47 1.33 6.71
C ASN A 29 10.69 -0.10 6.20
N ILE A 30 9.64 -0.92 6.15
CA ILE A 30 9.74 -2.27 5.58
C ILE A 30 10.03 -2.19 4.08
N ALA A 31 9.29 -1.37 3.32
CA ALA A 31 9.52 -1.19 1.89
C ALA A 31 10.94 -0.69 1.58
N ARG A 32 11.45 0.25 2.39
CA ARG A 32 12.83 0.71 2.30
C ARG A 32 13.83 -0.43 2.48
N ARG A 33 13.64 -1.30 3.49
CA ARG A 33 14.52 -2.45 3.72
C ARG A 33 14.41 -3.50 2.62
N MET A 34 13.21 -3.74 2.08
CA MET A 34 13.01 -4.61 0.92
C MET A 34 13.88 -4.18 -0.26
N VAL A 35 13.84 -2.88 -0.59
CA VAL A 35 14.59 -2.33 -1.72
C VAL A 35 16.09 -2.22 -1.40
N MET A 36 16.45 -1.66 -0.25
CA MET A 36 17.84 -1.28 0.05
C MET A 36 18.67 -2.40 0.69
N GLU A 37 18.07 -3.26 1.50
CA GLU A 37 18.81 -4.27 2.30
C GLU A 37 18.65 -5.68 1.76
N TRP A 38 17.47 -6.00 1.24
CA TRP A 38 17.13 -7.35 0.80
C TRP A 38 17.20 -7.54 -0.72
N GLY A 39 17.41 -6.46 -1.48
CA GLY A 39 17.53 -6.53 -2.93
C GLY A 39 16.25 -6.98 -3.63
N MET A 40 15.08 -6.69 -3.04
CA MET A 40 13.75 -7.07 -3.54
C MET A 40 13.20 -6.02 -4.51
N SER A 41 14.01 -5.59 -5.47
CA SER A 41 13.61 -4.71 -6.57
C SER A 41 14.11 -5.28 -7.88
N ASP A 42 13.21 -5.51 -8.83
CA ASP A 42 13.59 -5.98 -10.17
C ASP A 42 14.42 -4.95 -10.93
N ARG A 43 14.20 -3.66 -10.64
CA ARG A 43 14.90 -2.54 -11.28
C ARG A 43 16.32 -2.36 -10.75
N LEU A 44 16.51 -2.46 -9.43
CA LEU A 44 17.80 -2.25 -8.77
C LEU A 44 18.60 -3.54 -8.61
N GLY A 45 17.93 -4.69 -8.70
CA GLY A 45 18.53 -6.00 -8.57
C GLY A 45 18.88 -6.36 -7.12
N PRO A 46 19.54 -7.52 -6.93
CA PRO A 46 19.83 -8.09 -5.62
C PRO A 46 21.08 -7.44 -4.97
N LEU A 47 21.07 -6.12 -4.82
CA LEU A 47 22.17 -5.35 -4.24
C LEU A 47 21.78 -4.78 -2.87
N LYS A 48 22.78 -4.66 -1.99
CA LYS A 48 22.63 -3.97 -0.70
C LYS A 48 23.19 -2.55 -0.82
N TYR A 49 22.33 -1.57 -0.58
CA TYR A 49 22.69 -0.16 -0.49
C TYR A 49 23.04 0.23 0.95
N ALA A 50 23.91 1.21 1.12
CA ALA A 50 24.20 1.76 2.44
C ALA A 50 22.95 2.45 3.00
N THR A 51 22.47 1.99 4.15
CA THR A 51 21.40 2.66 4.88
C THR A 51 22.01 3.79 5.72
N PRO A 52 21.41 4.99 5.77
CA PRO A 52 21.80 6.00 6.75
C PRO A 52 21.56 5.41 8.15
N GLN A 53 22.59 4.89 8.80
CA GLN A 53 22.50 4.41 10.17
C GLN A 53 22.20 5.62 11.07
N ALA A 54 21.13 5.53 11.86
CA ALA A 54 20.89 6.40 13.00
C ALA A 54 21.86 6.01 14.15
N GLU A 55 23.16 6.09 13.92
CA GLU A 55 24.13 5.98 15.01
C GLU A 55 24.45 7.36 15.58
N VAL A 56 23.88 7.61 16.76
CA VAL A 56 24.36 8.61 17.70
C VAL A 56 25.73 8.11 18.20
N PHE A 57 26.82 8.50 17.53
CA PHE A 57 28.15 8.32 18.10
C PHE A 57 28.94 9.62 18.06
N LEU A 58 29.42 9.99 19.25
CA LEU A 58 30.14 11.21 19.58
C LEU A 58 31.41 11.35 18.73
N GLY A 59 31.41 12.35 17.84
CA GLY A 59 32.62 12.99 17.33
C GLY A 59 33.46 12.16 16.36
N ARG A 60 33.04 12.09 15.09
CA ARG A 60 33.90 12.36 13.92
C ARG A 60 33.11 12.22 12.61
N ASP A 61 33.38 13.19 11.74
CA ASP A 61 33.19 13.18 10.29
C ASP A 61 31.75 13.25 9.74
N TYR A 62 31.38 14.51 9.52
CA TYR A 62 30.16 15.05 8.93
C TYR A 62 30.07 14.85 7.40
N THR A 63 30.49 13.70 6.88
CA THR A 63 30.39 13.42 5.44
C THR A 63 30.23 11.93 5.17
N ARG A 64 29.06 11.39 5.54
CA ARG A 64 28.59 10.14 4.93
C ARG A 64 27.51 10.52 3.94
N GLY A 65 27.94 11.06 2.80
CA GLY A 65 27.08 11.21 1.63
C GLY A 65 26.59 9.83 1.22
N GLN A 66 25.38 9.78 0.65
CA GLN A 66 24.84 8.57 0.03
C GLN A 66 25.93 7.86 -0.80
N ASP A 67 26.23 6.59 -0.52
CA ASP A 67 27.20 5.78 -1.30
C ASP A 67 26.66 5.40 -2.70
N TYR A 68 25.67 6.14 -3.21
CA TYR A 68 25.01 5.89 -4.50
C TYR A 68 24.62 7.20 -5.18
N SER A 69 24.50 7.17 -6.51
CA SER A 69 24.19 8.36 -7.31
C SER A 69 22.76 8.86 -7.10
N ASP A 70 22.50 10.11 -7.47
CA ASP A 70 21.15 10.70 -7.47
C ASP A 70 20.15 9.86 -8.28
N ASP A 71 20.59 9.32 -9.42
CA ASP A 71 19.76 8.43 -10.25
C ASP A 71 19.34 7.16 -9.50
N VAL A 72 20.25 6.59 -8.70
CA VAL A 72 19.96 5.41 -7.87
C VAL A 72 19.06 5.80 -6.71
N ALA A 73 19.27 6.95 -6.08
CA ALA A 73 18.41 7.46 -5.02
C ALA A 73 16.97 7.64 -5.51
N PHE A 74 16.80 8.26 -6.69
CA PHE A 74 15.51 8.40 -7.36
C PHE A 74 14.88 7.03 -7.64
N ALA A 75 15.65 6.07 -8.16
CA ALA A 75 15.15 4.72 -8.41
C ALA A 75 14.69 4.00 -7.12
N ILE A 76 15.39 4.19 -6.00
CA ILE A 76 15.00 3.63 -4.69
C ILE A 76 13.65 4.22 -4.25
N ASP A 77 13.49 5.55 -4.32
CA ASP A 77 12.26 6.21 -3.90
C ASP A 77 11.06 5.80 -4.77
N GLU A 78 11.26 5.65 -6.08
CA GLU A 78 10.24 5.12 -7.00
C GLU A 78 9.82 3.70 -6.63
N GLU A 79 10.77 2.81 -6.33
CA GLU A 79 10.46 1.43 -5.95
C GLU A 79 9.75 1.34 -4.60
N ILE A 80 10.14 2.15 -3.62
CA ILE A 80 9.43 2.25 -2.34
C ILE A 80 8.00 2.73 -2.56
N ARG A 81 7.80 3.80 -3.35
CA ARG A 81 6.47 4.33 -3.68
C ARG A 81 5.61 3.26 -4.35
N LYS A 82 6.18 2.53 -5.31
CA LYS A 82 5.49 1.44 -6.00
C LYS A 82 5.03 0.35 -5.03
N LEU A 83 5.89 -0.10 -4.13
CA LEU A 83 5.55 -1.12 -3.12
C LEU A 83 4.40 -0.67 -2.21
N ILE A 84 4.47 0.56 -1.68
CA ILE A 84 3.45 1.11 -0.80
C ILE A 84 2.12 1.29 -1.54
N THR A 85 2.16 1.86 -2.74
CA THR A 85 0.96 2.11 -3.55
C THR A 85 0.27 0.81 -3.95
N GLN A 86 1.03 -0.21 -4.35
CA GLN A 86 0.49 -1.54 -4.64
C GLN A 86 -0.17 -2.15 -3.41
N ALA A 87 0.51 -2.16 -2.26
CA ALA A 87 -0.05 -2.72 -1.03
C ALA A 87 -1.29 -1.95 -0.53
N HIS A 88 -1.35 -0.64 -0.76
CA HIS A 88 -2.52 0.19 -0.47
C HIS A 88 -3.70 -0.18 -1.36
N GLU A 89 -3.45 -0.30 -2.66
CA GLU A 89 -4.46 -0.68 -3.66
C GLU A 89 -4.98 -2.11 -3.43
N GLU A 90 -4.11 -3.06 -3.10
CA GLU A 90 -4.49 -4.42 -2.71
C GLU A 90 -5.40 -4.42 -1.47
N ALA A 91 -5.04 -3.65 -0.43
CA ALA A 91 -5.89 -3.49 0.75
C ALA A 91 -7.25 -2.89 0.37
N ARG A 92 -7.26 -1.88 -0.51
CA ARG A 92 -8.49 -1.21 -0.97
C ARG A 92 -9.42 -2.19 -1.64
N GLN A 93 -8.89 -3.03 -2.51
CA GLN A 93 -9.66 -4.04 -3.23
C GLN A 93 -10.26 -5.09 -2.30
N ILE A 94 -9.47 -5.62 -1.36
CA ILE A 94 -9.95 -6.59 -0.36
C ILE A 94 -11.06 -5.97 0.49
N LEU A 95 -10.83 -4.77 1.03
CA LEU A 95 -11.77 -4.09 1.91
C LEU A 95 -13.06 -3.68 1.19
N THR A 96 -12.96 -3.28 -0.08
CA THR A 96 -14.13 -2.95 -0.91
C THR A 96 -14.95 -4.20 -1.22
N ALA A 97 -14.29 -5.30 -1.57
CA ALA A 97 -14.98 -6.56 -1.87
C ALA A 97 -15.68 -7.17 -0.66
N HIS A 98 -15.15 -6.92 0.54
CA HIS A 98 -15.67 -7.44 1.82
C HIS A 98 -16.26 -6.33 2.68
N ARG A 99 -16.89 -5.32 2.05
CA ARG A 99 -17.43 -4.16 2.76
C ARG A 99 -18.53 -4.55 3.75
N ASP A 100 -19.37 -5.51 3.37
CA ASP A 100 -20.41 -6.09 4.22
C ASP A 100 -19.84 -6.68 5.52
N ALA A 101 -18.70 -7.37 5.45
CA ALA A 101 -18.02 -7.91 6.61
C ALA A 101 -17.44 -6.82 7.52
N LEU A 102 -16.92 -5.73 6.93
CA LEU A 102 -16.45 -4.56 7.70
C LEU A 102 -17.59 -3.90 8.47
N ASP A 103 -18.73 -3.69 7.80
CA ASP A 103 -19.92 -3.08 8.41
C ASP A 103 -20.45 -3.97 9.56
N ARG A 104 -20.47 -5.30 9.38
CA ARG A 104 -20.83 -6.25 10.46
C ARG A 104 -19.92 -6.17 11.69
N ILE A 105 -18.62 -5.98 11.48
CA ILE A 105 -17.67 -5.79 12.58
C ILE A 105 -17.93 -4.44 13.28
N ALA A 106 -18.15 -3.38 12.51
CA ALA A 106 -18.43 -2.05 13.06
C ALA A 106 -19.70 -2.04 13.90
N ASP A 107 -20.80 -2.62 13.41
CA ASP A 107 -22.06 -2.75 14.14
C ASP A 107 -21.88 -3.53 15.45
N ALA A 108 -21.15 -4.65 15.40
CA ALA A 108 -20.87 -5.45 16.59
C ALA A 108 -20.01 -4.70 17.62
N LEU A 109 -19.10 -3.84 17.19
CA LEU A 109 -18.30 -2.97 18.06
C LEU A 109 -19.12 -1.81 18.66
N ILE A 110 -20.13 -1.29 17.95
CA ILE A 110 -21.05 -0.29 18.51
C ILE A 110 -21.82 -0.88 19.69
N ASP A 111 -22.28 -2.14 19.57
CA ASP A 111 -23.06 -2.80 20.60
C ASP A 111 -22.22 -3.26 21.81
N ARG A 112 -20.98 -3.70 21.56
CA ARG A 112 -20.16 -4.42 22.57
C ARG A 112 -18.91 -3.70 23.00
N GLU A 113 -18.52 -2.61 22.33
CA GLU A 113 -17.29 -1.83 22.52
C GLU A 113 -15.98 -2.59 22.22
N THR A 114 -15.92 -3.90 22.49
CA THR A 114 -14.77 -4.77 22.24
C THR A 114 -15.23 -6.13 21.73
N LEU A 115 -14.47 -6.69 20.78
CA LEU A 115 -14.64 -8.05 20.27
C LEU A 115 -13.39 -8.87 20.55
N ASP A 116 -13.57 -10.11 20.99
CA ASP A 116 -12.47 -11.07 21.09
C ASP A 116 -12.21 -11.78 19.74
N ALA A 117 -11.11 -12.54 19.66
CA ALA A 117 -10.70 -13.21 18.44
C ALA A 117 -11.71 -14.26 17.94
N ALA A 118 -12.44 -14.93 18.84
CA ALA A 118 -13.43 -15.94 18.46
C ALA A 118 -14.68 -15.27 17.85
N GLN A 119 -15.11 -14.15 18.43
CA GLN A 119 -16.22 -13.34 17.92
C GLN A 119 -15.89 -12.75 16.54
N VAL A 120 -14.68 -12.23 16.35
CA VAL A 120 -14.24 -11.75 15.02
C VAL A 120 -14.21 -12.89 14.01
N ALA A 121 -13.70 -14.07 14.40
CA ALA A 121 -13.66 -15.23 13.52
C ALA A 121 -15.06 -15.72 13.12
N GLU A 122 -16.04 -15.64 14.03
CA GLU A 122 -17.44 -15.94 13.75
C GLU A 122 -18.03 -14.96 12.73
N ILE A 123 -17.82 -13.66 12.92
CA ILE A 123 -18.28 -12.61 11.99
C ILE A 123 -17.64 -12.78 10.61
N LEU A 124 -16.38 -13.21 10.54
CA LEU A 124 -15.65 -13.37 9.27
C LEU A 124 -15.76 -14.79 8.68
N SER A 125 -16.58 -15.67 9.25
CA SER A 125 -16.62 -17.09 8.89
C SER A 125 -17.02 -17.38 7.44
N ASP A 126 -17.80 -16.49 6.83
CA ASP A 126 -18.29 -16.55 5.46
C ASP A 126 -17.47 -15.71 4.47
N VAL A 127 -16.44 -15.00 4.94
CA VAL A 127 -15.59 -14.13 4.10
C VAL A 127 -14.61 -14.97 3.31
N PRO A 128 -14.68 -14.99 1.96
CA PRO A 128 -13.81 -15.84 1.17
C PRO A 128 -12.38 -15.27 1.12
N LYS A 129 -11.41 -16.18 1.22
CA LYS A 129 -9.99 -15.86 1.27
C LYS A 129 -9.45 -15.55 -0.13
N TRP A 130 -8.59 -14.54 -0.20
CA TRP A 130 -7.88 -14.17 -1.42
C TRP A 130 -6.58 -14.96 -1.55
N GLU A 131 -6.22 -15.33 -2.77
CA GLU A 131 -5.01 -16.08 -3.06
C GLU A 131 -3.87 -15.15 -3.48
N HIS A 132 -2.64 -15.45 -3.04
CA HIS A 132 -1.47 -14.74 -3.54
C HIS A 132 -1.11 -15.24 -4.93
N VAL A 133 -0.78 -14.32 -5.83
CA VAL A 133 -0.39 -14.61 -7.20
C VAL A 133 0.93 -13.90 -7.55
N GLU A 134 1.79 -14.60 -8.27
CA GLU A 134 3.10 -14.10 -8.70
C GLU A 134 3.03 -13.23 -9.97
N ILE A 135 1.86 -13.17 -10.64
CA ILE A 135 1.71 -12.58 -11.98
C ILE A 135 0.57 -11.57 -11.97
N GLY A 136 0.88 -10.33 -12.36
CA GLY A 136 -0.10 -9.24 -12.50
C GLY A 136 0.36 -7.95 -11.85
N ALA A 137 -0.44 -6.90 -11.99
CA ALA A 137 -0.21 -5.62 -11.31
C ALA A 137 -0.46 -5.71 -9.79
N LEU A 138 -1.28 -6.68 -9.37
CA LEU A 138 -1.64 -6.99 -8.00
C LEU A 138 -1.14 -8.39 -7.67
N ARG A 139 -0.66 -8.57 -6.44
CA ARG A 139 -0.12 -9.85 -5.94
C ARG A 139 -1.19 -10.72 -5.30
N ILE A 140 -2.45 -10.39 -5.53
CA ILE A 140 -3.60 -11.08 -4.96
C ILE A 140 -4.69 -11.30 -6.02
N ARG A 141 -5.47 -12.36 -5.85
CA ARG A 141 -6.62 -12.70 -6.69
C ARG A 141 -7.90 -12.81 -5.86
N SER A 142 -8.96 -12.17 -6.34
CA SER A 142 -10.29 -12.25 -5.74
C SER A 142 -10.89 -13.65 -5.91
N PRO A 143 -11.45 -14.24 -4.84
CA PRO A 143 -12.19 -15.50 -4.92
C PRO A 143 -13.52 -15.37 -5.68
N LEU A 144 -14.01 -14.14 -5.91
CA LEU A 144 -15.26 -13.85 -6.61
C LEU A 144 -15.10 -13.71 -8.13
N GLY A 145 -13.89 -13.92 -8.66
CA GLY A 145 -13.56 -13.75 -10.09
C GLY A 145 -13.38 -12.28 -10.50
N ASN A 146 -12.84 -12.05 -11.70
CA ASN A 146 -12.43 -10.72 -12.21
C ASN A 146 -13.57 -9.70 -12.43
N GLY A 147 -14.82 -10.02 -12.07
CA GLY A 147 -16.01 -9.32 -12.54
C GLY A 147 -16.46 -8.07 -11.79
N GLN A 148 -15.83 -7.69 -10.66
CA GLN A 148 -16.32 -6.55 -9.86
C GLN A 148 -15.27 -5.63 -9.24
N VAL A 149 -13.97 -5.86 -9.43
CA VAL A 149 -12.94 -5.09 -8.72
C VAL A 149 -12.19 -4.08 -9.60
N GLY A 150 -12.61 -3.89 -10.86
CA GLY A 150 -11.75 -3.28 -11.90
C GLY A 150 -12.24 -2.07 -12.69
N ASP A 151 -13.45 -1.53 -12.50
CA ASP A 151 -13.96 -0.44 -13.37
C ASP A 151 -13.87 0.98 -12.78
N GLY A 152 -13.27 1.15 -11.60
CA GLY A 152 -13.28 2.43 -10.89
C GLY A 152 -12.19 3.45 -11.23
N LEU A 153 -11.08 3.07 -11.87
CA LEU A 153 -9.92 3.98 -12.02
C LEU A 153 -9.25 4.02 -13.41
N ALA A 154 -9.82 3.38 -14.42
CA ALA A 154 -9.29 3.43 -15.79
C ALA A 154 -9.81 4.61 -16.65
N ALA A 155 -10.56 5.56 -16.07
CA ALA A 155 -11.14 6.69 -16.80
C ALA A 155 -10.63 8.06 -16.29
N ALA A 156 -9.31 8.23 -16.26
CA ALA A 156 -8.69 9.55 -16.19
C ALA A 156 -7.41 9.55 -17.03
N SER A 157 -7.53 9.23 -18.32
CA SER A 157 -6.51 9.55 -19.31
C SER A 157 -7.03 10.68 -20.20
N THR A 158 -6.42 11.85 -20.01
CA THR A 158 -5.95 12.74 -21.06
C THR A 158 -6.90 13.00 -22.24
N THR A 159 -7.70 14.06 -22.12
CA THR A 159 -8.09 14.85 -23.30
C THR A 159 -7.42 16.21 -23.21
N ASP A 160 -6.29 16.34 -23.91
CA ASP A 160 -5.73 17.63 -24.33
C ASP A 160 -6.73 18.31 -25.29
N PRO A 161 -7.09 19.59 -25.08
CA PRO A 161 -7.91 20.33 -26.03
C PRO A 161 -7.00 21.05 -27.05
N GLU A 162 -6.42 20.32 -27.99
CA GLU A 162 -5.67 20.90 -29.12
C GLU A 162 -6.11 20.38 -30.51
N ASP A 163 -7.40 20.11 -30.72
CA ASP A 163 -7.91 19.87 -32.08
C ASP A 163 -9.24 20.57 -32.39
N GLN A 164 -9.23 21.91 -32.30
CA GLN A 164 -10.18 22.77 -33.01
C GLN A 164 -9.45 23.74 -33.94
N ARG A 165 -8.63 23.21 -34.85
CA ARG A 165 -8.22 23.94 -36.07
C ARG A 165 -8.07 23.00 -37.26
N SER A 166 -9.17 22.39 -37.70
CA SER A 166 -9.50 22.38 -39.13
C SER A 166 -10.89 21.78 -39.35
N ARG A 167 -11.81 22.61 -39.83
CA ARG A 167 -12.85 22.26 -40.81
C ARG A 167 -13.68 23.51 -41.08
N SER A 168 -13.35 24.10 -42.23
CA SER A 168 -14.19 24.86 -43.18
C SER A 168 -15.10 25.96 -42.65
#